data_AF-A0AAN5D1D8-F1
#
_entry.id   AF-A0AAN5D1D8-F1
#
_cell.length_a   1.000
_cell.length_b   1.000
_cell.length_c   1.000
_cell.angle_alpha   90.00
_cell.angle_beta   90.00
_cell.angle_gamma   90.00
#
_symmetry.space_group_name_H-M   'P 1'
#
loop_
_entity.id
_entity.type
_entity.pdbx_description
1 polymer ?
#
loop_
_entity_poly.entity_id
_entity_poly.type
_entity_poly.pdbx_seq_one_letter_code
_entity_poly.pdbx_strand_id
1 'polypeptide(L)'
;MNLGEEEELEPYVRRRVEKSEESKRVDGMSEEEERALRSCINSRERKRMHDLNDAMEDLRSVLPYFNDPSNRRMSKISTLILATNWIRHLNKANESLQQKVDELS
;
A
#
# COMPACT_ATOMS: atom_id res chain seq x y z
N MET A 1 -15.51 21.58 28.58
CA MET A 1 -14.30 21.11 27.90
C MET A 1 -14.69 20.84 26.47
N ASN A 2 -14.24 21.70 25.56
CA ASN A 2 -14.56 21.60 24.14
C ASN A 2 -13.49 20.68 23.53
N LEU A 3 -13.75 19.37 23.46
CA LEU A 3 -12.93 18.44 22.68
C LEU A 3 -13.31 18.58 21.20
N GLY A 4 -13.15 19.80 20.68
CA GLY A 4 -12.93 20.00 19.26
C GLY A 4 -11.44 19.82 19.05
N GLU A 5 -10.97 18.58 19.13
CA GLU A 5 -9.70 18.23 18.51
C GLU A 5 -9.85 18.65 17.06
N GLU A 6 -9.01 19.61 16.63
CA GLU A 6 -8.79 19.89 15.21
C GLU A 6 -8.54 18.53 14.56
N GLU A 7 -9.56 17.98 13.89
CA GLU A 7 -9.44 16.78 13.09
C GLU A 7 -8.51 17.22 11.95
N GLU A 8 -7.19 17.09 12.19
CA GLU A 8 -6.13 17.32 11.22
C GLU A 8 -6.52 16.47 10.03
N LEU A 9 -7.18 17.12 9.06
CA LEU A 9 -7.72 16.45 7.88
C LEU A 9 -6.53 15.74 7.27
N GLU A 10 -6.46 14.41 7.43
CA GLU A 10 -5.34 13.65 6.90
C GLU A 10 -5.19 14.05 5.42
N PRO A 11 -3.97 14.34 4.95
CA PRO A 11 -3.73 14.93 3.62
C PRO A 11 -4.28 14.10 2.44
N TYR A 12 -4.79 12.91 2.73
CA TYR A 12 -5.33 11.93 1.79
C TYR A 12 -6.86 11.80 1.83
N VAL A 13 -7.56 12.66 2.58
CA VAL A 13 -9.03 12.77 2.52
C VAL A 13 -9.42 13.34 1.15
N ARG A 14 -9.72 12.47 0.19
CA ARG A 14 -10.44 12.86 -1.03
C ARG A 14 -11.78 13.45 -0.59
N ARG A 15 -12.03 14.73 -0.90
CA ARG A 15 -13.31 15.42 -0.68
C ARG A 15 -14.44 14.56 -1.25
N ARG A 16 -15.20 13.91 -0.36
CA ARG A 16 -16.34 13.09 -0.75
C ARG A 16 -17.48 14.03 -1.16
N VAL A 17 -17.95 13.91 -2.40
CA VAL A 17 -19.21 14.52 -2.84
C VAL A 17 -20.33 13.83 -2.07
N GLU A 18 -21.12 14.61 -1.32
CA GLU A 18 -22.23 14.11 -0.52
C GLU A 18 -23.27 13.47 -1.45
N LYS A 19 -23.33 12.14 -1.46
CA LYS A 19 -24.49 11.40 -1.94
C LYS A 19 -25.00 10.59 -0.75
N SER A 20 -26.16 11.00 -0.25
CA SER A 20 -26.85 10.42 0.90
C SER A 20 -27.16 8.95 0.64
N GLU A 21 -26.41 8.05 1.26
CA GLU A 21 -26.76 6.63 1.37
C GLU A 21 -27.21 6.36 2.80
N GLU A 22 -28.52 6.16 2.95
CA GLU A 22 -29.21 5.82 4.19
C GLU A 22 -28.67 4.50 4.73
N SER A 23 -27.92 4.59 5.82
CA SER A 23 -27.18 3.46 6.39
C SER A 23 -27.86 3.01 7.68
N LYS A 24 -28.04 1.69 7.83
CA LYS A 24 -28.79 1.07 8.93
C LYS A 24 -28.12 1.40 10.27
N ARG A 25 -28.90 2.06 11.14
CA ARG A 25 -28.51 2.55 12.47
C ARG A 25 -28.02 1.40 13.36
N VAL A 26 -26.89 1.62 14.04
CA VAL A 26 -26.46 0.77 15.15
C VAL A 26 -27.25 1.23 16.39
N ASP A 27 -28.02 0.33 16.99
CA ASP A 27 -28.97 0.66 18.06
C ASP A 27 -28.26 1.29 19.27
N GLY A 28 -28.69 2.49 19.69
CA GLY A 28 -28.22 3.19 20.89
C GLY A 28 -27.16 4.28 20.73
N MET A 29 -26.60 4.54 19.54
CA MET A 29 -25.61 5.61 19.32
C MET A 29 -26.22 6.89 18.69
N SER A 30 -25.70 8.06 19.06
CA SER A 30 -26.02 9.34 18.40
C SER A 30 -25.53 9.36 16.95
N GLU A 31 -26.22 10.08 16.06
CA GLU A 31 -25.78 10.27 14.67
C GLU A 31 -24.38 10.92 14.58
N GLU A 32 -24.03 11.76 15.55
CA GLU A 32 -22.71 12.40 15.63
C GLU A 32 -21.62 11.40 16.00
N GLU A 33 -21.90 10.51 16.97
CA GLU A 33 -20.99 9.43 17.38
C GLU A 33 -20.80 8.42 16.25
N GLU A 34 -21.85 8.10 15.50
CA GLU A 34 -21.77 7.19 14.35
C GLU A 34 -20.91 7.80 13.23
N ARG A 35 -21.06 9.11 12.96
CA ARG A 35 -20.22 9.83 11.98
C ARG A 35 -18.76 9.88 12.41
N ALA A 36 -18.50 10.20 13.68
CA ALA A 36 -17.14 10.24 14.24
C ALA A 36 -16.47 8.86 14.15
N LEU A 37 -17.19 7.79 14.52
CA LEU A 37 -16.69 6.42 14.41
C LEU A 37 -16.36 6.05 12.96
N ARG A 38 -17.24 6.38 12.01
CA ARG A 38 -16.98 6.17 10.58
C ARG A 38 -15.76 6.96 10.08
N SER A 39 -15.60 8.21 10.52
CA SER A 39 -14.44 9.05 10.18
C SER A 39 -13.14 8.38 10.65
N CYS A 40 -13.09 8.03 11.94
CA CYS A 40 -11.95 7.36 12.57
C CYS A 40 -11.58 6.04 11.87
N ILE A 41 -12.56 5.18 11.58
CA ILE A 41 -12.33 3.92 10.85
C ILE A 41 -11.77 4.18 9.45
N ASN A 42 -12.34 5.12 8.70
CA ASN A 42 -11.88 5.45 7.36
C ASN A 42 -10.46 6.05 7.37
N SER A 43 -10.14 6.85 8.37
CA SER A 43 -8.79 7.40 8.59
C SER A 43 -7.77 6.30 8.78
N ARG A 44 -8.05 5.40 9.72
CA ARG A 44 -7.19 4.25 10.01
C ARG A 44 -6.96 3.38 8.77
N GLU A 45 -8.01 3.14 7.98
CA GLU A 45 -7.89 2.33 6.77
C GLU A 45 -7.07 3.03 5.68
N ARG A 46 -7.22 4.35 5.52
CA ARG A 46 -6.36 5.13 4.61
C ARG A 46 -4.91 5.03 5.00
N LYS A 47 -4.59 5.26 6.28
CA LYS A 47 -3.21 5.13 6.79
C LYS A 47 -2.64 3.75 6.48
N ARG A 48 -3.38 2.68 6.80
CA ARG A 48 -2.98 1.29 6.49
C ARG A 48 -2.69 1.08 5.00
N MET A 49 -3.52 1.66 4.13
CA MET A 49 -3.34 1.57 2.68
C MET A 49 -2.17 2.41 2.16
N HIS A 50 -1.84 3.53 2.81
CA HIS A 50 -0.62 4.30 2.52
C HIS A 50 0.63 3.48 2.83
N ASP A 51 0.71 2.94 4.05
CA ASP A 51 1.84 2.09 4.47
C ASP A 51 2.04 0.90 3.51
N LEU A 52 0.94 0.27 3.06
CA LEU A 52 0.98 -0.79 2.07
C LEU A 52 1.47 -0.32 0.69
N ASN A 53 1.06 0.87 0.24
CA ASN A 53 1.48 1.40 -1.05
C ASN A 53 2.95 1.82 -1.03
N ASP A 54 3.44 2.31 0.11
CA ASP A 54 4.86 2.67 0.30
C ASP A 54 5.73 1.42 0.26
N ALA A 55 5.36 0.36 1.00
CA ALA A 55 6.04 -0.93 0.90
C ALA A 55 6.02 -1.52 -0.52
N MET A 56 4.96 -1.26 -1.29
CA MET A 56 4.86 -1.68 -2.69
C MET A 56 5.80 -0.88 -3.60
N GLU A 57 6.08 0.38 -3.28
CA GLU A 57 7.04 1.21 -4.00
C GLU A 57 8.48 0.84 -3.64
N ASP A 58 8.75 0.57 -2.37
CA ASP A 58 10.04 0.01 -1.92
C ASP A 58 10.35 -1.30 -2.66
N LEU A 59 9.35 -2.18 -2.80
CA LEU A 59 9.49 -3.39 -3.62
C LEU A 59 9.83 -3.05 -5.07
N ARG A 60 9.16 -2.06 -5.70
CA ARG A 60 9.51 -1.66 -7.08
C ARG A 60 10.95 -1.18 -7.18
N SER A 61 11.44 -0.43 -6.19
CA SER A 61 12.77 0.18 -6.23
C SER A 61 13.92 -0.82 -6.33
N VAL A 62 13.71 -2.04 -5.82
CA VAL A 62 14.71 -3.13 -5.83
C VAL A 62 14.55 -4.10 -7.00
N LEU A 63 13.52 -3.94 -7.83
CA LEU A 63 13.31 -4.77 -9.01
C LEU A 63 14.15 -4.29 -10.19
N PRO A 64 14.51 -5.21 -11.10
CA PRO A 64 15.16 -4.82 -12.35
C PRO A 64 14.25 -3.86 -13.12
N TYR A 65 14.89 -2.93 -13.84
CA TYR A 65 14.24 -1.94 -14.71
C TYR A 65 13.46 -0.80 -14.04
N PHE A 66 13.49 -0.69 -12.71
CA PHE A 66 12.85 0.43 -12.00
C PHE A 66 13.35 1.80 -12.45
N ASN A 67 14.68 1.95 -12.63
CA ASN A 67 15.32 3.21 -13.01
C ASN A 67 15.39 3.44 -14.52
N ASP A 68 14.77 2.58 -15.34
CA ASP A 68 14.78 2.78 -16.79
C ASP A 68 13.87 3.98 -17.14
N PRO A 69 14.41 5.08 -17.70
CA PRO A 69 13.63 6.27 -18.03
C PRO A 69 12.51 6.01 -19.03
N SER A 70 12.58 4.89 -19.77
CA SER A 70 11.58 4.47 -20.74
C SER A 70 10.47 3.61 -20.10
N ASN A 71 10.69 3.10 -18.88
CA ASN A 71 9.71 2.25 -18.21
C ASN A 71 8.74 3.06 -17.37
N ARG A 72 7.47 2.96 -17.77
CA ARG A 72 6.35 3.45 -16.99
C ARG A 72 6.21 2.63 -15.69
N ARG A 73 5.78 3.30 -14.61
CA ARG A 73 5.48 2.65 -13.32
C ARG A 73 4.62 1.40 -13.51
N MET A 74 5.13 0.27 -13.04
CA MET A 74 4.47 -1.03 -13.15
C MET A 74 3.19 -1.10 -12.32
N SER A 75 2.20 -1.83 -12.82
CA SER A 75 0.98 -2.14 -12.06
C SER A 75 1.30 -3.01 -10.82
N LYS A 76 0.41 -3.02 -9.81
CA LYS A 76 0.60 -3.84 -8.61
C LYS A 76 0.80 -5.33 -8.96
N ILE A 77 -0.03 -5.87 -9.84
CA ILE A 77 0.07 -7.28 -10.24
C ILE A 77 1.37 -7.57 -11.01
N SER A 78 1.76 -6.69 -11.92
CA SER A 78 3.01 -6.84 -12.68
C SER A 78 4.22 -6.81 -11.77
N THR A 79 4.25 -5.90 -10.78
CA THR A 79 5.34 -5.82 -9.79
C THR A 79 5.47 -7.13 -8.99
N LEU A 80 4.36 -7.70 -8.51
CA LEU A 80 4.40 -8.97 -7.76
C LEU A 80 4.89 -10.15 -8.62
N ILE A 81 4.43 -10.22 -9.88
CA ILE A 81 4.87 -11.25 -10.82
C ILE A 81 6.37 -11.11 -11.10
N LEU A 82 6.84 -9.89 -11.39
CA LEU A 82 8.25 -9.63 -11.65
C LEU A 82 9.12 -9.94 -10.43
N ALA A 83 8.70 -9.54 -9.22
CA ALA A 83 9.41 -9.87 -7.99
C ALA A 83 9.58 -11.37 -7.80
N THR A 84 8.49 -12.13 -7.99
CA THR A 84 8.54 -13.60 -7.86
C THR A 84 9.49 -14.22 -8.87
N ASN A 85 9.46 -13.76 -10.12
CA ASN A 85 10.36 -14.25 -11.17
C ASN A 85 11.81 -13.84 -10.91
N TRP A 86 12.02 -12.65 -10.36
CA TRP A 86 13.35 -12.13 -10.06
C TRP A 86 14.03 -12.92 -8.95
N ILE A 87 13.31 -13.27 -7.87
CA ILE A 87 13.84 -14.16 -6.83
C ILE A 87 14.29 -15.49 -7.42
N ARG A 88 13.47 -16.11 -8.28
CA ARG A 88 13.82 -17.38 -8.95
C ARG A 88 15.06 -17.24 -9.84
N HIS A 89 15.15 -16.12 -10.56
CA HIS A 89 16.31 -15.83 -11.41
C HIS A 89 17.59 -15.70 -10.60
N LEU A 90 17.56 -14.94 -9.50
CA LEU A 90 18.70 -14.76 -8.61
C LEU A 90 19.16 -16.09 -7.99
N ASN A 91 18.23 -16.95 -7.57
CA ASN A 91 18.58 -18.27 -7.04
C ASN A 91 19.32 -19.12 -8.08
N LYS A 92 18.80 -19.19 -9.32
CA LYS A 92 19.46 -19.93 -10.42
C LYS A 92 20.82 -19.35 -10.78
N ALA A 93 20.94 -18.02 -10.78
CA ALA A 93 22.21 -17.34 -11.04
C ALA A 93 23.24 -17.67 -9.95
N ASN A 94 22.83 -17.67 -8.67
CA ASN A 94 23.69 -18.05 -7.55
C ASN A 94 24.15 -19.51 -7.64
N GLU A 95 23.26 -20.45 -7.94
CA GLU A 95 23.62 -21.87 -8.14
C GLU A 95 24.66 -22.01 -9.26
N SER A 96 24.45 -21.33 -10.38
CA SER A 96 25.38 -21.36 -11.52
C SER A 96 26.74 -20.75 -11.18
N LEU A 97 26.76 -19.70 -10.35
CA LEU A 97 28.00 -19.07 -9.88
C LEU A 97 28.74 -19.98 -8.89
N GLN A 98 28.02 -20.63 -7.97
CA GLN A 98 28.61 -21.58 -7.04
C GLN A 98 29.27 -22.74 -7.77
N GLN A 99 28.60 -23.32 -8.77
CA GLN A 99 29.18 -24.39 -9.59
C GLN A 99 30.50 -23.95 -10.24
N LYS A 100 30.56 -22.71 -10.77
CA LYS A 100 31.79 -22.18 -11.37
C LYS A 100 32.91 -21.96 -10.36
N VAL A 101 32.57 -21.56 -9.13
CA VAL A 101 33.54 -21.42 -8.04
C VAL A 101 34.11 -22.79 -7.67
N ASP A 102 33.26 -23.81 -7.59
CA ASP A 102 33.66 -25.19 -7.27
C ASP A 102 34.53 -25.79 -8.38
N GLU A 103 34.27 -25.46 -9.65
CA GLU A 103 35.10 -25.87 -10.79
C GLU A 103 36.50 -25.22 -10.80
N LEU A 104 36.67 -24.08 -10.12
CA LEU A 104 37.93 -23.33 -10.05
C LEU A 104 38.71 -23.53 -8.74
N SER A 105 38.13 -24.22 -7.76
CA SER A 105 38.72 -24.48 -6.44
C SER A 105 39.42 -25.84 -6.40
#